data_AF-A0AAJ2HIT9-F1
#
_entry.id   AF-A0AAJ2HIT9-F1
#
_cell.length_a   1.000
_cell.length_b   1.000
_cell.length_c   1.000
_cell.angle_alpha   90.00
_cell.angle_beta   90.00
_cell.angle_gamma   90.00
#
_symmetry.space_group_name_H-M   'P 1'
#
loop_
_entity.id
_entity.type
_entity.pdbx_description
1 polymer ?
#
loop_
_entity_poly.entity_id
_entity_poly.type
_entity_poly.pdbx_seq_one_letter_code
_entity_poly.pdbx_strand_id
1 'polypeptide(L)'
;MHPRDSAPEPYRARSETLQLRRAPKISVFLIAGAGLGILAALILTFAFNGTEAVSRNTGFEYSQTQVFGFIALICIPIGVALGGVVALIFDRASNRRAREVTVEHDAIQIAPDDDRA
;
A
#
# COMPACT_ATOMS: atom_id res chain seq x y z
N MET A 1 -0.70 67.85 -10.37
CA MET A 1 0.55 67.05 -10.41
C MET A 1 0.45 66.04 -9.27
N HIS A 2 0.25 64.76 -9.57
CA HIS A 2 -0.09 63.71 -8.59
C HIS A 2 1.09 62.72 -8.47
N PRO A 3 1.70 62.58 -7.28
CA PRO A 3 2.47 61.38 -6.96
C PRO A 3 1.49 60.29 -6.54
N ARG A 4 1.39 59.25 -7.38
CA ARG A 4 0.61 58.04 -7.12
C ARG A 4 1.17 57.33 -5.90
N ASP A 5 0.26 56.87 -5.05
CA ASP A 5 0.49 55.80 -4.09
C ASP A 5 1.31 54.67 -4.74
N SER A 6 2.47 54.38 -4.18
CA SER A 6 3.17 53.13 -4.43
C SER A 6 2.62 52.11 -3.45
N ALA A 7 1.42 51.60 -3.74
CA ALA A 7 0.88 50.45 -3.00
C ALA A 7 1.89 49.29 -3.09
N PRO A 8 2.17 48.56 -1.99
CA PRO A 8 3.03 47.38 -2.07
C PRO A 8 2.42 46.40 -3.07
N GLU A 9 3.21 46.05 -4.10
CA GLU A 9 2.85 45.06 -5.11
C GLU A 9 2.33 43.80 -4.41
N PRO A 10 1.14 43.28 -4.80
CA PRO A 10 0.57 42.11 -4.15
C PRO A 10 1.54 40.95 -4.34
N TYR A 11 2.14 40.48 -3.24
CA TYR A 11 2.86 39.21 -3.20
C TYR A 11 1.87 38.13 -3.66
N ARG A 12 1.91 37.76 -4.94
CA ARG A 12 1.23 36.57 -5.45
C ARG A 12 1.90 35.37 -4.79
N ALA A 13 1.41 35.02 -3.60
CA ALA A 13 1.67 33.74 -3.01
C ALA A 13 1.09 32.69 -3.97
N ARG A 14 1.96 32.16 -4.84
CA ARG A 14 1.62 31.00 -5.65
C ARG A 14 1.47 29.83 -4.68
N SER A 15 0.23 29.55 -4.32
CA SER A 15 -0.14 28.36 -3.57
C SER A 15 0.13 27.14 -4.45
N GLU A 16 1.34 26.60 -4.33
CA GLU A 16 1.69 25.32 -4.91
C GLU A 16 1.05 24.23 -4.04
N THR A 17 -0.11 23.76 -4.49
CA THR A 17 -0.85 22.67 -3.85
C THR A 17 -0.08 21.37 -4.03
N LEU A 18 0.87 21.11 -3.13
CA LEU A 18 1.56 19.82 -3.05
C LEU A 18 0.59 18.79 -2.49
N GLN A 19 -0.13 18.14 -3.40
CA GLN A 19 -0.90 16.92 -3.13
C GLN A 19 0.08 15.82 -2.68
N LEU A 20 0.28 15.71 -1.36
CA LEU A 20 0.85 14.51 -0.76
C LEU A 20 -0.11 13.36 -1.03
N ARG A 21 0.08 12.66 -2.15
CA ARG A 21 -0.56 11.37 -2.39
C ARG A 21 -0.16 10.47 -1.23
N ARG A 22 -1.04 10.30 -0.25
CA ARG A 22 -0.96 9.16 0.67
C ARG A 22 -0.97 7.92 -0.21
N ALA A 23 0.17 7.25 -0.34
CA ALA A 23 0.24 5.99 -1.05
C ALA A 23 -0.84 5.07 -0.46
N PRO A 24 -1.74 4.51 -1.29
CA PRO A 24 -2.70 3.51 -0.82
C PRO A 24 -1.94 2.43 -0.06
N LYS A 25 -2.41 2.05 1.14
CA LYS A 25 -1.72 1.09 2.03
C LYS A 25 -1.84 -0.35 1.51
N ILE A 26 -1.46 -0.59 0.26
CA ILE A 26 -1.37 -1.90 -0.39
C ILE A 26 -0.43 -2.83 0.41
N SER A 27 0.54 -2.26 1.11
CA SER A 27 1.47 -2.95 2.00
C SER A 27 0.78 -3.87 3.02
N VAL A 28 -0.38 -3.50 3.56
CA VAL A 28 -1.11 -4.35 4.53
C VAL A 28 -1.57 -5.66 3.88
N PHE A 29 -2.11 -5.58 2.66
CA PHE A 29 -2.56 -6.76 1.93
C PHE A 29 -1.40 -7.64 1.46
N LEU A 30 -0.27 -7.04 1.08
CA LEU A 30 0.93 -7.79 0.72
C LEU A 30 1.50 -8.54 1.94
N ILE A 31 1.60 -7.87 3.09
CA ILE A 31 2.06 -8.48 4.35
C ILE A 31 1.11 -9.60 4.80
N ALA A 32 -0.20 -9.35 4.76
CA ALA A 32 -1.20 -10.36 5.09
C ALA A 32 -1.11 -11.57 4.14
N GLY A 33 -0.95 -11.33 2.84
CA GLY A 33 -0.75 -12.38 1.84
C GLY A 33 0.53 -13.18 2.07
N ALA A 34 1.65 -12.52 2.37
CA ALA A 34 2.91 -13.18 2.74
C ALA A 34 2.73 -14.05 3.99
N GLY A 35 2.07 -13.52 5.02
CA GLY A 35 1.76 -14.26 6.25
C GLY A 35 0.90 -15.49 5.99
N LEU A 36 -0.11 -15.38 5.12
CA LEU A 36 -0.94 -16.51 4.71
C LEU A 36 -0.12 -17.57 3.94
N GLY A 37 0.81 -17.13 3.09
CA GLY A 37 1.73 -18.00 2.37
C GLY A 37 2.70 -18.73 3.30
N ILE A 38 3.24 -18.05 4.32
CA ILE A 38 4.07 -18.68 5.38
C ILE A 38 3.24 -19.72 6.13
N LEU A 39 2.01 -19.37 6.54
CA LEU A 39 1.12 -20.29 7.25
C LEU A 39 0.82 -21.54 6.40
N ALA A 40 0.53 -21.37 5.11
CA ALA A 40 0.34 -22.49 4.19
C ALA A 40 1.62 -23.35 4.07
N ALA A 41 2.80 -22.73 3.97
CA ALA A 41 4.06 -23.46 3.91
C ALA A 41 4.33 -24.26 5.19
N LEU A 42 4.03 -23.70 6.37
CA LEU A 42 4.12 -24.41 7.64
C LEU A 42 3.18 -25.63 7.65
N ILE A 43 1.92 -25.45 7.25
CA ILE A 43 0.95 -26.55 7.19
C ILE A 43 1.45 -27.63 6.24
N LEU A 44 1.84 -27.29 5.00
CA LEU A 44 2.31 -28.26 4.02
C LEU A 44 3.59 -29.00 4.47
N THR A 45 4.48 -28.33 5.23
CA THR A 45 5.73 -28.94 5.68
C THR A 45 5.52 -29.85 6.90
N PHE A 46 4.67 -29.45 7.84
CA PHE A 46 4.56 -30.12 9.14
C PHE A 46 3.31 -30.97 9.31
N ALA A 47 2.30 -30.84 8.44
CA ALA A 47 1.09 -31.67 8.51
C ALA A 47 1.24 -33.04 7.83
N PHE A 48 2.30 -33.24 7.03
CA PHE A 48 2.53 -34.48 6.29
C PHE A 48 3.90 -35.06 6.64
N ASN A 49 3.95 -36.29 7.17
CA ASN A 49 5.17 -36.98 7.60
C ASN A 49 5.99 -37.58 6.43
N GLY A 50 6.06 -36.88 5.29
CA GLY A 50 6.65 -37.40 4.04
C GLY A 50 8.16 -37.18 3.88
N THR A 51 8.83 -36.56 4.85
CA THR A 51 10.21 -36.09 4.75
C THR A 51 11.27 -37.07 5.28
N GLU A 52 10.86 -38.17 5.93
CA GLU A 52 11.80 -39.13 6.53
C GLU A 52 12.34 -40.18 5.53
N ALA A 53 11.95 -40.11 4.26
CA ALA A 53 12.42 -41.03 3.22
C ALA A 53 13.29 -40.29 2.20
N VAL A 54 14.33 -40.97 1.71
CA VAL A 54 15.17 -40.52 0.58
C VAL A 54 14.25 -40.09 -0.58
N SER A 55 14.42 -38.86 -1.05
CA SER A 55 13.66 -38.34 -2.19
C SER A 55 13.85 -39.25 -3.40
N ARG A 56 12.77 -39.86 -3.88
CA ARG A 56 12.80 -40.73 -5.08
C ARG A 56 13.27 -39.98 -6.34
N ASN A 57 13.08 -38.66 -6.37
CA ASN A 57 13.40 -37.83 -7.53
C ASN A 57 14.86 -37.36 -7.55
N THR A 58 15.50 -37.23 -6.39
CA THR A 58 16.85 -36.62 -6.29
C THR A 58 17.87 -37.50 -5.58
N GLY A 59 17.45 -38.58 -4.92
CA GLY A 59 18.33 -39.49 -4.18
C GLY A 59 18.92 -38.90 -2.89
N PHE A 60 18.46 -37.72 -2.48
CA PHE A 60 18.93 -37.03 -1.27
C PHE A 60 17.85 -37.02 -0.18
N GLU A 61 18.29 -37.06 1.07
CA GLU A 61 17.47 -36.73 2.22
C GLU A 61 17.51 -35.22 2.45
N TYR A 62 16.33 -34.61 2.64
CA TYR A 62 16.20 -33.19 2.92
C TYR A 62 15.75 -33.00 4.36
N SER A 63 16.40 -32.08 5.08
CA SER A 63 15.93 -31.72 6.41
C SER A 63 14.56 -31.03 6.34
N GLN A 64 13.78 -31.12 7.40
CA GLN A 64 12.47 -30.46 7.49
C GLN A 64 12.55 -28.96 7.16
N THR A 65 13.61 -28.30 7.64
CA THR A 65 13.86 -26.88 7.39
C THR A 65 14.14 -26.58 5.91
N GLN A 66 14.82 -27.47 5.19
CA GLN A 66 15.03 -27.32 3.75
C GLN A 66 13.71 -27.44 2.98
N VAL A 67 12.90 -28.45 3.30
CA VAL A 67 11.58 -28.63 2.68
C VAL A 67 10.69 -27.43 2.94
N PHE A 68 10.68 -26.92 4.17
CA PHE A 68 9.98 -25.68 4.52
C PHE A 68 10.46 -24.51 3.66
N GLY A 69 11.77 -24.33 3.51
CA GLY A 69 12.35 -23.28 2.68
C GLY A 69 11.85 -23.35 1.23
N PHE A 70 11.88 -24.53 0.61
CA PHE A 70 11.40 -24.71 -0.76
C PHE A 70 9.91 -24.41 -0.92
N ILE A 71 9.08 -24.90 0.00
CA ILE A 71 7.63 -24.65 -0.03
C ILE A 71 7.34 -23.17 0.22
N ALA A 72 8.05 -22.53 1.16
CA ALA A 72 7.91 -21.10 1.45
C ALA A 72 8.26 -20.22 0.25
N LEU A 73 9.29 -20.56 -0.53
CA LEU A 73 9.66 -19.85 -1.76
C LEU A 73 8.53 -19.82 -2.80
N ILE A 74 7.61 -20.78 -2.76
CA ILE A 74 6.46 -20.86 -3.67
C ILE A 74 5.22 -20.21 -3.03
N CYS A 75 4.90 -20.60 -1.80
CA CYS A 75 3.68 -20.15 -1.13
C CYS A 75 3.69 -18.64 -0.81
N ILE A 76 4.84 -18.06 -0.46
CA ILE A 76 4.93 -16.64 -0.11
C ILE A 76 4.64 -15.75 -1.33
N PRO A 77 5.32 -15.90 -2.49
CA PRO A 77 5.01 -15.10 -3.68
C PRO A 77 3.56 -15.27 -4.14
N ILE A 78 3.01 -16.49 -4.09
CA ILE A 78 1.60 -16.73 -4.42
C ILE A 78 0.69 -15.97 -3.45
N GLY A 79 0.94 -16.06 -2.15
CA GLY A 79 0.18 -15.33 -1.14
C GLY A 79 0.26 -13.81 -1.31
N VAL A 80 1.45 -13.29 -1.57
CA VAL A 80 1.68 -11.86 -1.88
C VAL A 80 0.93 -11.44 -3.14
N ALA A 81 0.98 -12.24 -4.21
CA ALA A 81 0.28 -11.95 -5.46
C ALA A 81 -1.23 -11.92 -5.25
N LEU A 82 -1.80 -12.90 -4.53
CA LEU A 82 -3.22 -12.93 -4.18
C LEU A 82 -3.61 -11.73 -3.31
N GLY A 83 -2.79 -11.40 -2.29
CA GLY A 83 -2.98 -10.20 -1.47
C GLY A 83 -2.96 -8.93 -2.30
N GLY A 84 -2.03 -8.81 -3.25
CA GLY A 84 -1.94 -7.70 -4.19
C GLY A 84 -3.16 -7.59 -5.10
N VAL A 85 -3.64 -8.70 -5.66
CA VAL A 85 -4.87 -8.73 -6.47
C VAL A 85 -6.07 -8.24 -5.65
N VAL A 86 -6.22 -8.73 -4.42
CA VAL A 86 -7.27 -8.27 -3.50
C VAL A 86 -7.12 -6.77 -3.24
N ALA A 87 -5.91 -6.28 -2.96
CA ALA A 87 -5.65 -4.87 -2.75
C ALA A 87 -6.06 -4.01 -3.95
N LEU A 88 -5.75 -4.45 -5.17
CA LEU A 88 -6.12 -3.76 -6.41
C LEU A 88 -7.64 -3.74 -6.63
N ILE A 89 -8.35 -4.81 -6.29
CA ILE A 89 -9.82 -4.85 -6.36
C ILE A 89 -10.41 -3.82 -5.39
N PHE A 90 -9.93 -3.79 -4.14
CA PHE A 90 -10.39 -2.82 -3.14
C PHE A 90 -10.03 -1.38 -3.52
N ASP A 91 -8.81 -1.12 -4.01
CA ASP A 91 -8.38 0.20 -4.47
C ASP A 91 -9.25 0.68 -5.64
N ARG A 92 -9.56 -0.21 -6.59
CA ARG A 92 -10.43 0.12 -7.73
C ARG A 92 -11.87 0.44 -7.29
N ALA A 93 -12.39 -0.21 -6.26
CA ALA A 93 -13.69 0.13 -5.68
C ALA A 93 -13.65 1.46 -4.91
N SER A 94 -12.58 1.69 -4.14
CA SER A 94 -12.37 2.92 -3.38
C SER A 94 -12.20 4.13 -4.28
N ASN A 95 -11.39 4.04 -5.34
CA ASN A 95 -11.12 5.14 -6.25
C ASN A 95 -12.37 5.56 -7.06
N ARG A 96 -13.28 4.61 -7.34
CA ARG A 96 -14.61 4.92 -7.89
C ARG A 96 -15.46 5.75 -6.92
N ARG A 97 -15.41 5.43 -5.64
CA ARG A 97 -16.20 6.09 -4.57
C ARG A 97 -15.59 7.42 -4.11
N ALA A 98 -14.27 7.52 -4.06
CA ALA A 98 -13.55 8.74 -3.71
C ALA A 98 -13.77 9.85 -4.76
N ARG A 99 -13.92 9.49 -6.05
CA ARG A 99 -14.28 10.44 -7.11
C ARG A 99 -15.64 11.11 -6.90
N GLU A 100 -16.55 10.49 -6.14
CA GLU A 100 -17.83 11.08 -5.77
C GLU A 100 -17.70 12.09 -4.63
N VAL A 101 -16.75 11.88 -3.70
CA VAL A 101 -16.58 12.69 -2.48
C VAL A 101 -15.64 13.89 -2.68
N THR A 102 -14.64 13.80 -3.55
CA THR A 102 -13.71 14.93 -3.84
C THR A 102 -14.36 16.07 -4.63
N VAL A 103 -15.61 15.93 -5.07
CA VAL A 103 -16.33 17.01 -5.77
C VAL A 103 -16.96 18.02 -4.80
N GLU A 104 -17.05 17.76 -3.49
CA GLU A 104 -17.89 18.60 -2.62
C GLU A 104 -17.18 19.60 -1.70
N HIS A 105 -15.88 19.49 -1.38
CA HIS A 105 -15.27 20.43 -0.42
C HIS A 105 -13.81 20.75 -0.73
N ASP A 106 -13.57 21.82 -1.48
CA ASP A 106 -12.41 22.68 -1.23
C ASP A 106 -12.67 24.13 -1.69
N ALA A 107 -13.53 24.81 -0.94
CA ALA A 107 -13.60 26.26 -0.95
C ALA A 107 -13.49 26.75 0.50
N ILE A 108 -12.31 26.59 1.11
CA ILE A 108 -12.02 27.31 2.36
C ILE A 108 -11.63 28.74 2.00
N GLN A 109 -12.63 29.62 2.07
CA GLN A 109 -12.46 31.06 2.01
C GLN A 109 -11.99 31.54 3.39
N ILE A 110 -10.72 31.91 3.50
CA ILE A 110 -10.20 32.59 4.69
C ILE A 110 -10.58 34.06 4.56
N ALA A 111 -11.54 34.50 5.37
CA ALA A 111 -11.88 35.91 5.49
C ALA A 111 -10.69 36.66 6.12
N PRO A 112 -10.29 37.83 5.60
CA PRO A 112 -9.28 38.66 6.24
C PRO A 112 -9.80 39.08 7.63
N ASP A 113 -8.97 38.87 8.63
CA ASP A 113 -9.16 39.38 9.98
C ASP A 113 -9.07 40.91 9.92
N ASP A 114 -10.22 41.58 9.94
CA ASP A 114 -10.32 43.03 10.02
C ASP A 114 -10.20 43.46 11.49
N ASP A 115 -9.02 43.26 12.07
CA ASP A 115 -8.65 43.85 13.34
C ASP A 115 -7.99 45.22 13.09
N ARG A 116 -8.86 46.19 12.78
CA ARG A 116 -8.61 47.61 13.08
C ARG A 116 -9.67 48.14 14.04
N ALA A 117 -9.28 48.25 15.31
CA ALA A 117 -9.79 49.26 16.23
C ALA A 117 -8.69 49.66 17.23
#